data_AF-A0A1V4Z2M4-F1
#
_entry.id   AF-A0A1V4Z2M4-F1
#
_cell.length_a   1.000
_cell.length_b   1.000
_cell.length_c   1.000
_cell.angle_alpha   90.00
_cell.angle_beta   90.00
_cell.angle_gamma   90.00
#
_symmetry.space_group_name_H-M   'P 1'
#
loop_
_entity.id
_entity.type
_entity.pdbx_description
1 polymer ?
#
loop_
_entity_poly.entity_id
_entity_poly.type
_entity_poly.pdbx_seq_one_letter_code
_entity_poly.pdbx_strand_id
1 'polypeptide(L)' 'MMEPIRELALLDVAGYPLVVYAGILTLLALLSTAAYGYLLMKNRIKGTIRNHMRIAAVTIAIGIAHAVLALSLYV' A
#
# COMPACT_ATOMS: atom_id res chain seq x y z
N MET A 1 8.83 7.52 21.75
CA MET A 1 9.65 7.22 20.54
C MET A 1 8.84 7.24 19.24
N MET A 2 7.49 7.26 19.28
CA MET A 2 6.65 7.30 18.07
C MET A 2 6.31 8.71 17.57
N GLU A 3 6.61 9.77 18.33
CA GLU A 3 6.25 11.16 17.98
C GLU A 3 6.61 11.57 16.54
N PRO A 4 7.81 11.29 16.00
CA PRO A 4 8.13 11.67 14.62
C PRO A 4 7.25 10.95 13.58
N ILE A 5 6.87 9.69 13.83
CA ILE A 5 6.02 8.90 12.93
C ILE A 5 4.57 9.38 13.02
N ARG A 6 4.13 9.79 14.21
CA ARG A 6 2.80 10.38 14.44
C ARG A 6 2.67 11.74 13.74
N GLU A 7 3.71 12.58 13.82
CA GLU A 7 3.76 13.85 13.07
C GLU A 7 3.71 13.61 11.56
N LEU A 8 4.46 12.63 11.04
CA LEU A 8 4.35 12.23 9.63
C LEU A 8 2.96 11.74 9.26
N ALA A 9 2.29 10.96 10.11
CA ALA A 9 0.94 10.46 9.85
C ALA A 9 -0.09 11.58 9.74
N LEU A 10 0.07 12.61 10.58
CA LEU A 10 -0.79 13.79 10.65
C LEU A 10 -0.37 14.93 9.70
N LEU A 11 0.74 14.77 8.97
CA LEU A 11 1.20 15.77 8.01
C LEU A 11 0.08 16.07 7.01
N ASP A 12 -0.41 17.31 7.03
CA ASP A 12 -1.43 17.75 6.07
C ASP A 12 -0.83 17.81 4.67
N VAL A 13 -1.47 17.11 3.75
CA VAL A 13 -1.18 17.18 2.33
C VAL A 13 -2.49 17.48 1.63
N ALA A 14 -2.61 18.67 1.04
CA ALA A 14 -3.81 19.06 0.30
C ALA A 14 -5.13 18.89 1.10
N GLY A 15 -5.11 19.18 2.40
CA GLY A 15 -6.30 19.19 3.26
C GLY A 15 -6.67 17.85 3.89
N TYR A 16 -5.85 16.81 3.73
CA TYR A 16 -6.02 15.54 4.44
C TYR A 16 -4.69 15.05 5.04
N PRO A 17 -4.73 14.30 6.15
CA PRO A 17 -3.54 13.70 6.73
C PRO A 17 -2.85 12.71 5.77
N LEU A 18 -1.52 12.69 5.75
CA LEU A 18 -0.72 11.80 4.90
C LEU A 18 -1.13 10.31 5.04
N VAL A 19 -1.52 9.89 6.24
CA VAL A 19 -1.99 8.52 6.50
C VAL A 19 -3.19 8.12 5.61
N VAL A 20 -4.06 9.07 5.24
CA VAL A 20 -5.22 8.83 4.36
C VAL A 20 -4.74 8.52 2.94
N TYR A 21 -3.80 9.31 2.41
CA TYR A 21 -3.22 9.06 1.09
C TYR A 21 -2.44 7.76 1.04
N ALA A 22 -1.70 7.43 2.10
CA ALA A 22 -1.02 6.15 2.23
C ALA A 22 -2.01 4.97 2.20
N GLY A 23 -3.19 5.13 2.80
CA GLY A 23 -4.27 4.14 2.75
C GLY A 23 -4.85 3.96 1.34
N ILE A 24 -5.12 5.07 0.64
CA ILE A 24 -5.57 5.04 -0.77
C ILE A 24 -4.52 4.36 -1.65
N LEU A 25 -3.24 4.72 -1.51
CA LEU A 25 -2.15 4.10 -2.25
C LEU A 25 -2.07 2.59 -1.97
N THR A 26 -2.21 2.18 -0.70
CA THR A 26 -2.23 0.77 -0.31
C THR A 26 -3.37 0.02 -0.98
N LEU A 27 -4.58 0.60 -0.97
CA LEU A 27 -5.74 0.01 -1.62
C LEU A 27 -5.55 -0.13 -3.13
N LEU A 28 -5.06 0.91 -3.80
CA LEU A 28 -4.79 0.88 -5.24
C LEU A 28 -3.71 -0.15 -5.61
N ALA A 29 -2.66 -0.27 -4.79
CA ALA A 29 -1.62 -1.28 -4.97
C ALA A 29 -2.19 -2.71 -4.81
N LEU A 30 -3.07 -2.91 -3.82
CA LEU A 30 -3.75 -4.19 -3.60
C LEU A 30 -4.66 -4.55 -4.77
N LEU A 31 -5.52 -3.62 -5.21
CA LEU A 31 -6.41 -3.84 -6.35
C LEU A 31 -5.63 -4.12 -7.64
N SER A 32 -4.54 -3.39 -7.88
CA SER A 32 -3.67 -3.61 -9.05
C SER A 32 -2.99 -4.99 -9.00
N THR A 33 -2.49 -5.38 -7.83
CA THR A 33 -1.88 -6.72 -7.62
C THR A 33 -2.89 -7.83 -7.86
N ALA A 34 -4.11 -7.69 -7.32
CA ALA A 34 -5.20 -8.65 -7.49
C ALA A 34 -5.65 -8.72 -8.97
N ALA A 35 -5.83 -7.57 -9.62
CA ALA A 35 -6.19 -7.50 -11.04
C ALA A 35 -5.13 -8.16 -11.92
N TYR A 36 -3.84 -7.89 -11.68
CA TYR A 36 -2.74 -8.54 -12.39
C TYR A 36 -2.79 -10.07 -12.19
N GLY A 37 -2.94 -10.53 -10.95
CA GLY A 37 -3.04 -11.96 -10.64
C GLY A 37 -4.22 -12.64 -11.34
N TYR A 38 -5.40 -12.02 -11.30
CA TYR A 38 -6.59 -12.51 -11.97
C TYR A 38 -6.41 -12.62 -13.49
N LEU A 39 -5.93 -11.55 -14.13
CA LEU A 39 -5.71 -11.53 -15.58
C LEU A 39 -4.62 -12.53 -16.00
N LEU A 40 -3.58 -12.70 -15.19
CA LEU A 40 -2.54 -13.69 -15.40
C LEU A 40 -3.12 -15.12 -15.35
N MET A 41 -3.91 -15.45 -14.33
CA MET A 41 -4.56 -16.77 -14.19
C MET A 41 -5.56 -17.06 -15.32
N LYS A 42 -6.18 -16.02 -15.89
CA LYS A 42 -7.06 -16.13 -17.05
C LYS A 42 -6.32 -16.12 -18.40
N ASN A 43 -4.98 -16.11 -18.39
CA ASN A 43 -4.14 -16.01 -19.58
C ASN A 43 -4.50 -14.79 -20.48
N ARG A 44 -5.01 -13.70 -19.88
CA ARG A 44 -5.42 -12.48 -20.59
C ARG A 44 -4.27 -11.48 -20.81
N ILE A 45 -3.17 -11.65 -20.07
CA ILE A 45 -1.96 -10.83 -20.19
C ILE A 45 -0.74 -11.72 -20.31
N LYS A 46 0.32 -11.21 -20.95
CA LYS A 46 1.65 -11.85 -20.96
C LYS A 46 2.36 -11.51 -19.64
N GLY A 47 2.59 -12.52 -18.80
CA GLY A 47 3.21 -12.34 -17.50
C GLY A 47 3.66 -13.66 -16.90
N THR A 48 4.28 -13.61 -15.73
CA THR A 48 4.68 -14.80 -14.99
C THR A 48 4.23 -14.67 -13.54
N ILE A 49 4.06 -15.81 -12.87
CA ILE A 49 3.77 -15.80 -11.42
C ILE A 49 4.87 -15.08 -10.64
N ARG A 50 6.13 -15.15 -11.10
CA ARG A 50 7.26 -14.42 -10.50
C ARG A 50 7.05 -12.90 -10.55
N ASN A 51 6.47 -12.37 -11.62
CA ASN A 51 6.14 -10.94 -11.70
C ASN A 51 5.03 -10.57 -10.71
N HIS A 52 3.98 -11.39 -10.62
CA HIS A 52 2.93 -11.19 -9.61
C HIS A 52 3.50 -11.18 -8.19
N MET A 53 4.37 -12.14 -7.85
CA MET A 53 5.01 -12.21 -6.54
C MET A 53 5.86 -10.98 -6.22
N ARG A 54 6.56 -10.42 -7.22
CA ARG A 54 7.31 -9.15 -7.05
C ARG A 54 6.39 -7.97 -6.77
N ILE A 55 5.29 -7.84 -7.51
CA ILE A 55 4.30 -6.77 -7.31
C ILE A 55 3.62 -6.93 -5.94
N ALA A 56 3.28 -8.16 -5.55
CA ALA A 56 2.70 -8.47 -4.25
C ALA A 56 3.66 -8.11 -3.10
N ALA A 57 4.96 -8.41 -3.22
CA ALA A 57 5.96 -8.04 -2.22
C ALA A 57 6.02 -6.51 -2.01
N VAL A 58 6.01 -5.73 -3.10
CA VAL A 58 5.97 -4.26 -3.01
C VAL A 58 4.68 -3.78 -2.37
N THR A 59 3.54 -4.36 -2.73
CA THR A 59 2.23 -4.02 -2.15
C THR A 59 2.17 -4.31 -0.65
N ILE A 60 2.72 -5.45 -0.21
CA ILE A 60 2.82 -5.80 1.21
C ILE A 60 3.72 -4.79 1.94
N ALA A 61 4.86 -4.41 1.36
CA ALA A 61 5.74 -3.41 1.96
C ALA A 61 5.03 -2.05 2.15
N ILE A 62 4.27 -1.60 1.14
CA ILE A 62 3.44 -0.39 1.22
C ILE A 62 2.39 -0.53 2.32
N GLY A 63 1.69 -1.67 2.38
CA GLY A 63 0.67 -1.93 3.40
C GLY A 63 1.22 -1.95 4.83
N ILE A 64 2.42 -2.51 5.03
CA ILE A 64 3.11 -2.49 6.33
C ILE A 64 3.47 -1.04 6.70
N ALA A 65 4.01 -0.25 5.76
CA ALA A 65 4.33 1.15 6.01
C ALA A 65 3.07 1.95 6.39
N HIS A 66 1.95 1.74 5.68
CA HIS A 66 0.67 2.35 6.02
C HIS A 66 0.16 1.91 7.41
N ALA A 67 0.25 0.61 7.74
CA ALA A 67 -0.16 0.11 9.05
C ALA A 67 0.66 0.72 10.19
N VAL A 68 1.98 0.84 10.03
CA VAL A 68 2.85 1.51 11.02
C VAL A 68 2.46 2.98 11.19
N LEU A 69 2.19 3.66 10.08
CA LEU A 69 1.78 5.07 10.06
C LEU A 69 0.39 5.27 10.71
N ALA A 70 -0.53 4.33 10.52
CA ALA A 70 -1.85 4.37 11.14
C ALA A 70 -1.79 4.04 12.63
N LEU A 71 -1.00 3.04 13.01
CA LEU A 71 -0.83 2.64 14.41
C LEU A 71 -0.19 3.75 15.26
N SER A 72 0.76 4.52 14.70
CA SER A 72 1.40 5.63 15.43
C SER A 72 0.43 6.73 15.91
N LEU A 73 -0.81 6.75 15.41
CA LEU A 73 -1.83 7.67 15.89
C LEU A 73 -2.44 7.25 17.24
N TYR A 74 -2.27 5.98 17.63
CA TYR A 74 -2.93 5.36 18.78
C TYR A 74 -1.97 4.82 19.84
N VAL A 75 -0.68 4.65 19.51
CA VAL A 75 0.40 4.19 20.41
C VAL A 75 1.53 5.20 20.48
#